data_AF-A0A5Q4FSH5-F1
#
_entry.id   AF-A0A5Q4FSH5-F1
#
_cell.length_a   1.000
_cell.length_b   1.000
_cell.length_c   1.000
_cell.angle_alpha   90.00
_cell.angle_beta   90.00
_cell.angle_gamma   90.00
#
_symmetry.space_group_name_H-M   'P 1'
#
loop_
_entity.id
_entity.type
_entity.pdbx_description
1 polymer ?
#
loop_
_entity_poly.entity_id
_entity_poly.type
_entity_poly.pdbx_seq_one_letter_code
_entity_poly.pdbx_strand_id
1 'polypeptide(L)'
;MGRRTRGCCRPRGRRRTRTRRPSSGRSEVLARLAENLFWAGRYVERAEDTARMVDVTYHTLLESPQGRGSQSWEQLLEVLHLQQLYGDGPIEPERAVEFLVIDRDNPGSIAACITRARENVRSVRELVSSELWESINDLHLTLRSRDMRQELLDQPFQLLRWIRRDCMTIYGVASETMPRDDVWRFMALGRLLERAEMTCRLIDVRYGQLEPVVGASPRAAVGGEAAMGAGRTDFHHWTSVLKSASALEAYRRRYRSSMDPADVVEFLLLEPDLPRSVVFCLTGAMHQLEALSGGAPSPATRRLGRATSSLQYRDVTDLFDVGLHEFLDGVQDQVGEVADAVAAEFFRHQPTGAMHAIATG
;
A
#
# COMPACT_ATOMS: atom_id res chain seq x y z
N MET A 1 41.44 73.69 22.43
CA MET A 1 41.70 72.33 22.94
C MET A 1 40.39 71.57 23.02
N GLY A 2 40.28 70.39 22.41
CA GLY A 2 39.06 69.56 22.47
C GLY A 2 38.93 68.58 21.30
N ARG A 3 39.82 67.56 21.25
CA ARG A 3 39.73 66.45 20.29
C ARG A 3 38.52 65.56 20.66
N ARG A 4 37.58 65.36 19.73
CA ARG A 4 36.56 64.29 19.83
C ARG A 4 37.08 63.03 19.13
N THR A 5 37.38 62.01 19.94
CA THR A 5 37.74 60.66 19.51
C THR A 5 36.53 59.90 18.99
N ARG A 6 36.64 59.33 17.78
CA ARG A 6 35.65 58.41 17.20
C ARG A 6 35.74 57.06 17.92
N GLY A 7 34.66 56.65 18.59
CA GLY A 7 34.51 55.32 19.15
C GLY A 7 34.20 54.30 18.05
N CYS A 8 35.06 53.29 17.93
CA CYS A 8 34.95 52.19 16.98
C CYS A 8 33.96 51.13 17.53
N CYS A 9 32.81 50.94 16.88
CA CYS A 9 31.88 49.86 17.19
C CYS A 9 32.42 48.52 16.66
N ARG A 10 32.78 47.59 17.56
CA ARG A 10 33.05 46.17 17.23
C ARG A 10 31.73 45.42 17.00
N PRO A 11 31.63 44.51 16.01
CA PRO A 11 30.44 43.70 15.83
C PRO A 11 30.38 42.59 16.91
N ARG A 12 29.21 42.44 17.54
CA ARG A 12 28.91 41.36 18.48
C ARG A 12 28.95 40.00 17.75
N GLY A 13 29.86 39.13 18.16
CA GLY A 13 29.95 37.76 17.66
C GLY A 13 28.66 36.98 17.92
N ARG A 14 28.08 36.43 16.85
CA ARG A 14 26.98 35.45 16.93
C ARG A 14 27.48 34.22 17.68
N ARG A 15 26.95 33.98 18.88
CA ARG A 15 27.10 32.70 19.58
C ARG A 15 26.46 31.62 18.71
N ARG A 16 27.29 30.74 18.11
CA ARG A 16 26.83 29.47 17.54
C ARG A 16 26.21 28.66 18.67
N THR A 17 24.90 28.49 18.64
CA THR A 17 24.19 27.50 19.44
C THR A 17 24.68 26.12 19.01
N ARG A 18 25.52 25.49 19.86
CA ARG A 18 25.88 24.08 19.74
C ARG A 18 24.57 23.27 19.83
N THR A 19 24.11 22.72 18.73
CA THR A 19 23.08 21.67 18.72
C THR A 19 23.60 20.51 19.56
N ARG A 20 22.97 20.29 20.71
CA ARG A 20 23.22 19.11 21.56
C ARG A 20 22.89 17.88 20.71
N ARG A 21 23.88 17.04 20.40
CA ARG A 21 23.61 15.68 19.89
C ARG A 21 22.75 14.95 20.93
N PRO A 22 21.66 14.28 20.54
CA PRO A 22 20.87 13.50 21.48
C PRO A 22 21.72 12.39 22.11
N SER A 23 21.45 12.07 23.37
CA SER A 23 22.09 10.95 24.07
C SER A 23 21.81 9.64 23.33
N SER A 24 22.85 8.80 23.17
CA SER A 24 22.84 7.56 22.38
C SER A 24 21.62 6.65 22.60
N GLY A 25 21.10 6.59 23.83
CA GLY A 25 19.93 5.76 24.17
C GLY A 25 18.56 6.31 23.74
N ARG A 26 18.40 7.63 23.53
CA ARG A 26 17.14 8.18 23.00
C ARG A 26 17.02 7.95 21.50
N SER A 27 18.13 8.06 20.78
CA SER A 27 18.21 7.75 19.34
C SER A 27 17.91 6.27 19.06
N GLU A 28 18.25 5.39 19.99
CA GLU A 28 18.02 3.94 19.91
C GLU A 28 16.54 3.57 20.02
N VAL A 29 15.85 4.15 20.99
CA VAL A 29 14.42 3.93 21.20
C VAL A 29 13.62 4.49 20.03
N LEU A 30 13.98 5.67 19.52
CA LEU A 30 13.34 6.30 18.34
C LEU A 30 13.49 5.46 17.06
N ALA A 31 14.67 4.87 16.82
CA ALA A 31 14.89 4.09 15.59
C ALA A 31 14.13 2.76 15.58
N ARG A 32 14.10 2.05 16.72
CA ARG A 32 13.30 0.82 16.88
C ARG A 32 11.79 1.11 16.82
N LEU A 33 11.38 2.24 17.40
CA LEU A 33 10.00 2.75 17.33
C LEU A 33 9.56 2.96 15.88
N ALA A 34 10.40 3.65 15.10
CA ALA A 34 10.12 3.97 13.70
C ALA A 34 9.91 2.72 12.85
N GLU A 35 10.85 1.76 12.94
CA GLU A 35 10.82 0.52 12.16
C GLU A 35 9.55 -0.30 12.45
N ASN A 36 9.25 -0.54 13.72
CA ASN A 36 8.13 -1.38 14.11
C ASN A 36 6.78 -0.78 13.71
N LEU A 37 6.58 0.52 13.91
CA LEU A 37 5.32 1.18 13.58
C LEU A 37 5.13 1.31 12.07
N PHE A 38 6.18 1.63 11.33
CA PHE A 38 6.15 1.66 9.87
C PHE A 38 5.69 0.30 9.31
N TRP A 39 6.33 -0.79 9.74
CA TRP A 39 5.97 -2.12 9.30
C TRP A 39 4.60 -2.58 9.82
N ALA A 40 4.20 -2.21 11.04
CA ALA A 40 2.86 -2.52 11.53
C ALA A 40 1.77 -1.90 10.64
N GLY A 41 1.95 -0.64 10.20
CA GLY A 41 1.05 0.00 9.24
C GLY A 41 0.97 -0.73 7.90
N ARG A 42 2.13 -1.16 7.36
CA ARG A 42 2.18 -1.95 6.11
C ARG A 42 1.47 -3.30 6.24
N TYR A 43 1.73 -4.04 7.31
CA TYR A 43 1.16 -5.38 7.48
C TYR A 43 -0.35 -5.37 7.71
N VAL A 44 -0.90 -4.40 8.44
CA VAL A 44 -2.37 -4.28 8.58
C VAL A 44 -3.01 -3.94 7.23
N GLU A 45 -2.36 -3.10 6.42
CA GLU A 45 -2.90 -2.70 5.11
C GLU A 45 -2.85 -3.88 4.14
N ARG A 46 -1.73 -4.61 4.10
CA ARG A 46 -1.56 -5.83 3.31
C ARG A 46 -2.60 -6.88 3.68
N ALA A 47 -2.83 -7.13 4.97
CA ALA A 47 -3.84 -8.09 5.41
C ALA A 47 -5.25 -7.70 4.94
N GLU A 48 -5.60 -6.42 5.00
CA GLU A 48 -6.90 -5.91 4.55
C GLU A 48 -7.06 -6.02 3.02
N ASP A 49 -6.03 -5.66 2.28
CA ASP A 49 -6.01 -5.70 0.82
C ASP A 49 -6.06 -7.13 0.30
N THR A 50 -5.24 -8.04 0.84
CA THR A 50 -5.30 -9.47 0.53
C THR A 50 -6.69 -10.03 0.82
N ALA A 51 -7.28 -9.73 1.99
CA ALA A 51 -8.62 -10.20 2.32
C ALA A 51 -9.68 -9.71 1.33
N ARG A 52 -9.59 -8.45 0.88
CA ARG A 52 -10.49 -7.88 -0.12
C ARG A 52 -10.30 -8.49 -1.50
N MET A 53 -9.06 -8.67 -1.94
CA MET A 53 -8.81 -9.25 -3.25
C MET A 53 -9.23 -10.71 -3.33
N VAL A 54 -8.99 -11.51 -2.28
CA VAL A 54 -9.49 -12.89 -2.17
C VAL A 54 -11.03 -12.90 -2.25
N ASP A 55 -11.72 -12.02 -1.53
CA ASP A 55 -13.19 -11.88 -1.53
C ASP A 55 -13.74 -11.54 -2.93
N VAL A 56 -13.08 -10.63 -3.64
CA VAL A 56 -13.44 -10.26 -5.02
C VAL A 56 -13.16 -11.38 -6.03
N THR A 57 -12.04 -12.08 -5.88
CA THR A 57 -11.70 -13.24 -6.72
C THR A 57 -12.74 -14.34 -6.56
N TYR A 58 -13.14 -14.66 -5.32
CA TYR A 58 -14.24 -15.60 -5.06
C TYR A 58 -15.54 -15.19 -5.75
N HIS A 59 -15.93 -13.91 -5.68
CA HIS A 59 -17.13 -13.43 -6.36
C HIS A 59 -17.05 -13.55 -7.88
N THR A 60 -15.87 -13.32 -8.46
CA THR A 60 -15.65 -13.42 -9.90
C THR A 60 -15.82 -14.87 -10.40
N LEU A 61 -15.41 -15.87 -9.61
CA LEU A 61 -15.62 -17.29 -9.90
C LEU A 61 -17.11 -17.65 -10.02
N LEU A 62 -17.93 -17.12 -9.11
CA LEU A 62 -19.37 -17.36 -9.10
C LEU A 62 -20.07 -16.73 -10.30
N GLU A 63 -19.57 -15.58 -10.77
CA GLU A 63 -20.12 -14.85 -11.92
C GLU A 63 -19.69 -15.46 -13.28
N SER A 64 -18.60 -16.24 -13.34
CA SER A 64 -18.10 -16.88 -14.58
C SER A 64 -17.60 -18.32 -14.37
N PRO A 65 -18.50 -19.32 -14.33
CA PRO A 65 -18.16 -20.72 -14.02
C PRO A 65 -17.31 -21.46 -15.07
N GLN A 66 -17.10 -20.87 -16.25
CA GLN A 66 -16.46 -21.54 -17.39
C GLN A 66 -14.93 -21.39 -17.33
N GLY A 67 -14.25 -22.23 -16.55
CA GLY A 67 -12.82 -22.55 -16.70
C GLY A 67 -11.78 -21.45 -16.43
N ARG A 68 -12.18 -20.21 -16.13
CA ARG A 68 -11.27 -19.07 -15.87
C ARG A 68 -10.91 -18.88 -14.40
N GLY A 69 -11.26 -19.85 -13.55
CA GLY A 69 -11.03 -19.72 -12.12
C GLY A 69 -9.56 -19.68 -11.76
N SER A 70 -8.77 -20.61 -12.31
CA SER A 70 -7.32 -20.65 -12.10
C SER A 70 -6.62 -19.37 -12.56
N GLN A 71 -7.02 -18.79 -13.71
CA GLN A 71 -6.46 -17.52 -14.19
C GLN A 71 -6.68 -16.36 -13.21
N SER A 72 -7.84 -16.28 -12.56
CA SER A 72 -8.12 -15.21 -11.58
C SER A 72 -7.26 -15.34 -10.33
N TRP A 73 -6.95 -16.57 -9.91
CA TRP A 73 -6.04 -16.84 -8.80
C TRP A 73 -4.58 -16.62 -9.17
N GLU A 74 -4.16 -17.01 -10.39
CA GLU A 74 -2.83 -16.69 -10.94
C GLU A 74 -2.58 -15.19 -10.92
N GLN A 75 -3.53 -14.40 -11.42
CA GLN A 75 -3.47 -12.93 -11.39
C GLN A 75 -3.46 -12.38 -9.97
N LEU A 76 -4.18 -12.99 -9.03
CA LEU A 76 -4.13 -12.55 -7.64
C LEU A 76 -2.75 -12.82 -7.03
N LEU A 77 -2.16 -13.99 -7.27
CA LEU A 77 -0.81 -14.28 -6.82
C LEU A 77 0.21 -13.34 -7.48
N GLU A 78 -0.02 -12.96 -8.73
CA GLU A 78 0.77 -11.95 -9.43
C GLU A 78 0.67 -10.56 -8.80
N VAL A 79 -0.52 -10.05 -8.51
CA VAL A 79 -0.68 -8.77 -7.80
C VAL A 79 0.03 -8.77 -6.44
N LEU A 80 0.07 -9.93 -5.77
CA LEU A 80 0.69 -10.08 -4.45
C LEU A 80 2.18 -10.45 -4.51
N HIS A 81 2.76 -10.66 -5.71
CA HIS A 81 4.13 -11.16 -5.94
C HIS A 81 4.40 -12.51 -5.25
N LEU A 82 3.43 -13.43 -5.28
CA LEU A 82 3.48 -14.70 -4.56
C LEU A 82 3.63 -15.94 -5.44
N GLN A 83 3.71 -15.79 -6.77
CA GLN A 83 3.72 -16.94 -7.70
C GLN A 83 4.91 -17.86 -7.45
N GLN A 84 6.10 -17.29 -7.24
CA GLN A 84 7.31 -18.07 -6.99
C GLN A 84 7.23 -18.85 -5.67
N LEU A 85 6.63 -18.26 -4.64
CA LEU A 85 6.48 -18.90 -3.34
C LEU A 85 5.38 -19.98 -3.35
N TYR A 86 4.32 -19.77 -4.13
CA TYR A 86 3.24 -20.75 -4.30
C TYR A 86 3.69 -22.02 -5.04
N GLY A 87 4.58 -21.85 -6.03
CA GLY A 87 5.22 -22.90 -6.82
C GLY A 87 4.53 -23.21 -8.15
N ASP A 88 5.20 -23.99 -9.00
CA ASP A 88 4.84 -24.23 -10.41
C ASP A 88 3.68 -25.24 -10.65
N GLY A 89 2.91 -25.56 -9.60
CA GLY A 89 1.80 -26.51 -9.70
C GLY A 89 0.50 -25.86 -10.21
N PRO A 90 -0.53 -26.66 -10.57
CA PRO A 90 -1.84 -26.12 -10.92
C PRO A 90 -2.42 -25.32 -9.76
N ILE A 91 -3.07 -24.20 -10.09
CA ILE A 91 -3.67 -23.30 -9.11
C ILE A 91 -5.08 -23.78 -8.79
N GLU A 92 -5.19 -24.44 -7.64
CA GLU A 92 -6.45 -24.87 -7.05
C GLU A 92 -7.00 -23.76 -6.13
N PRO A 93 -8.25 -23.30 -6.32
CA PRO A 93 -8.84 -22.22 -5.51
C PRO A 93 -8.72 -22.43 -4.00
N GLU A 94 -9.03 -23.63 -3.51
CA GLU A 94 -8.99 -23.95 -2.08
C GLU A 94 -7.57 -23.83 -1.52
N ARG A 95 -6.58 -24.35 -2.26
CA ARG A 95 -5.17 -24.26 -1.87
C ARG A 95 -4.66 -22.82 -1.94
N ALA A 96 -5.04 -22.06 -2.97
CA ALA A 96 -4.67 -20.65 -3.11
C ALA A 96 -5.20 -19.83 -1.93
N VAL A 97 -6.42 -20.08 -1.49
CA VAL A 97 -7.02 -19.35 -0.37
C VAL A 97 -6.38 -19.75 0.96
N GLU A 98 -6.15 -21.04 1.20
CA GLU A 98 -5.41 -21.49 2.39
C GLU A 98 -4.02 -20.83 2.46
N PHE A 99 -3.32 -20.78 1.34
CA PHE A 99 -2.01 -20.14 1.20
C PHE A 99 -2.05 -18.63 1.49
N LEU A 100 -3.07 -17.92 0.98
CA LEU A 100 -3.19 -16.46 1.14
C LEU A 100 -3.73 -16.04 2.52
N VAL A 101 -4.51 -16.90 3.20
CA VAL A 101 -5.21 -16.53 4.42
C VAL A 101 -4.56 -17.13 5.68
N ILE A 102 -4.18 -18.41 5.66
CA ILE A 102 -3.85 -19.18 6.87
C ILE A 102 -2.37 -19.57 6.94
N ASP A 103 -1.75 -19.85 5.79
CA ASP A 103 -0.38 -20.37 5.73
C ASP A 103 0.62 -19.42 6.40
N ARG A 104 1.29 -19.90 7.45
CA ARG A 104 2.23 -19.10 8.25
C ARG A 104 3.63 -19.07 7.66
N ASP A 105 3.93 -19.98 6.75
CA ASP A 105 5.20 -20.02 6.02
C ASP A 105 5.17 -19.03 4.85
N ASN A 106 3.97 -18.68 4.36
CA ASN A 106 3.75 -17.53 3.50
C ASN A 106 3.83 -16.21 4.29
N PRO A 107 4.87 -15.37 4.09
CA PRO A 107 5.03 -14.11 4.81
C PRO A 107 3.99 -13.05 4.40
N GLY A 108 3.42 -13.16 3.20
CA GLY A 108 2.35 -12.31 2.68
C GLY A 108 0.93 -12.75 3.08
N SER A 109 0.77 -13.88 3.79
CA SER A 109 -0.56 -14.32 4.21
C SER A 109 -1.18 -13.38 5.26
N ILE A 110 -2.51 -13.37 5.33
CA ILE A 110 -3.23 -12.57 6.34
C ILE A 110 -2.79 -12.95 7.76
N ALA A 111 -2.72 -14.25 8.06
CA ALA A 111 -2.30 -14.73 9.38
C ALA A 111 -0.87 -14.29 9.73
N ALA A 112 0.06 -14.35 8.78
CA ALA A 112 1.44 -13.90 8.98
C ALA A 112 1.53 -12.38 9.16
N CYS A 113 0.86 -11.60 8.31
CA CYS A 113 0.81 -10.14 8.37
C CYS A 113 0.25 -9.65 9.71
N ILE A 114 -0.91 -10.16 10.15
CA ILE A 114 -1.49 -9.76 11.45
C ILE A 114 -0.58 -10.16 12.62
N THR A 115 0.05 -11.34 12.55
CA THR A 115 1.01 -11.76 13.58
C THR A 115 2.19 -10.79 13.66
N ARG A 116 2.79 -10.40 12.51
CA ARG A 116 3.91 -9.46 12.45
C ARG A 116 3.51 -8.05 12.91
N ALA A 117 2.35 -7.56 12.49
CA ALA A 117 1.81 -6.29 12.97
C ALA A 117 1.68 -6.29 14.50
N ARG A 118 1.11 -7.36 15.06
CA ARG A 118 0.95 -7.52 16.50
C ARG A 118 2.29 -7.57 17.23
N GLU A 119 3.27 -8.33 16.73
CA GLU A 119 4.60 -8.38 17.36
C GLU A 119 5.33 -7.04 17.31
N ASN A 120 5.21 -6.33 16.19
CA ASN A 120 5.75 -4.98 16.04
C ASN A 120 5.14 -4.03 17.08
N VAL A 121 3.80 -3.96 17.17
CA VAL A 121 3.12 -3.10 18.14
C VAL A 121 3.42 -3.52 19.58
N ARG A 122 3.54 -4.83 19.86
CA ARG A 122 3.87 -5.34 21.21
C ARG A 122 5.19 -4.76 21.72
N SER A 123 6.18 -4.65 20.83
CA SER A 123 7.53 -4.21 21.18
C SER A 123 7.62 -2.71 21.56
N VAL A 124 6.57 -1.95 21.25
CA VAL A 124 6.40 -0.51 21.48
C VAL A 124 5.07 -0.21 22.19
N ARG A 125 4.53 -1.18 22.94
CA ARG A 125 3.19 -1.13 23.55
C ARG A 125 3.00 0.11 24.44
N GLU A 126 4.07 0.56 25.09
CA GLU A 126 4.10 1.74 25.95
C GLU A 126 3.94 3.07 25.21
N LEU A 127 4.02 3.06 23.87
CA LEU A 127 3.98 4.25 23.01
C LEU A 127 2.67 4.37 22.22
N VAL A 128 1.87 3.31 22.19
CA VAL A 128 0.56 3.28 21.51
C VAL A 128 -0.57 3.35 22.53
N SER A 129 -1.77 3.70 22.08
CA SER A 129 -2.96 3.60 22.92
C SER A 129 -3.25 2.13 23.29
N SER A 130 -3.82 1.91 24.47
CA SER A 130 -4.27 0.57 24.89
C SER A 130 -5.30 0.01 23.90
N GLU A 131 -6.19 0.86 23.39
CA GLU A 131 -7.23 0.47 22.43
C GLU A 131 -6.65 0.00 21.09
N LEU A 132 -5.59 0.64 20.58
CA LEU A 132 -4.91 0.17 19.37
C LEU A 132 -4.27 -1.20 19.60
N TRP A 133 -3.57 -1.35 20.73
CA TRP A 133 -2.96 -2.63 21.10
C TRP A 133 -4.01 -3.74 21.20
N GLU A 134 -5.11 -3.49 21.91
CA GLU A 134 -6.21 -4.43 22.10
C GLU A 134 -6.84 -4.81 20.75
N SER A 135 -7.13 -3.84 19.88
CA SER A 135 -7.72 -4.10 18.57
C SER A 135 -6.86 -5.05 17.70
N ILE A 136 -5.54 -4.83 17.66
CA ILE A 136 -4.63 -5.71 16.89
C ILE A 136 -4.48 -7.07 17.56
N ASN A 137 -4.34 -7.08 18.89
CA ASN A 137 -4.16 -8.31 19.65
C ASN A 137 -5.41 -9.21 19.61
N ASP A 138 -6.61 -8.62 19.65
CA ASP A 138 -7.88 -9.35 19.58
C ASP A 138 -8.08 -9.98 18.21
N LEU A 139 -7.78 -9.26 17.12
CA LEU A 139 -7.79 -9.83 15.77
C LEU A 139 -6.81 -11.01 15.67
N HIS A 140 -5.59 -10.86 16.18
CA HIS A 140 -4.60 -11.94 16.20
C HIS A 140 -5.06 -13.17 17.00
N LEU A 141 -5.55 -12.97 18.23
CA LEU A 141 -6.01 -14.07 19.08
C LEU A 141 -7.24 -14.77 18.49
N THR A 142 -8.15 -14.01 17.89
CA THR A 142 -9.35 -14.55 17.24
C THR A 142 -9.00 -15.37 16.00
N LEU A 143 -8.07 -14.91 15.16
CA LEU A 143 -7.55 -15.70 14.03
C LEU A 143 -6.88 -17.01 14.49
N ARG A 144 -6.32 -17.03 15.71
CA ARG A 144 -5.67 -18.22 16.28
C ARG A 144 -6.62 -19.20 16.95
N SER A 145 -7.76 -18.74 17.43
CA SER A 145 -8.72 -19.57 18.17
C SER A 145 -9.78 -20.21 17.28
N ARG A 146 -10.01 -19.66 16.09
CA ARG A 146 -10.99 -20.15 15.11
C ARG A 146 -10.45 -21.29 14.27
N ASP A 147 -11.34 -22.18 13.83
CA ASP A 147 -11.03 -23.16 12.78
C ASP A 147 -11.12 -22.48 11.41
N MET A 148 -10.08 -21.71 11.09
CA MET A 148 -10.02 -20.91 9.88
C MET A 148 -10.18 -21.75 8.61
N ARG A 149 -9.68 -23.01 8.62
CA ARG A 149 -9.80 -23.90 7.46
C ARG A 149 -11.26 -24.28 7.23
N GLN A 150 -11.96 -24.71 8.28
CA GLN A 150 -13.36 -25.06 8.18
C GLN A 150 -14.21 -23.84 7.77
N GLU A 151 -13.93 -22.66 8.33
CA GLU A 151 -14.67 -21.45 7.99
C GLU A 151 -14.45 -20.96 6.56
N LEU A 152 -13.26 -21.15 5.99
CA LEU A 152 -13.00 -20.86 4.58
C LEU A 152 -13.77 -21.80 3.64
N LEU A 153 -14.01 -23.04 4.05
CA LEU A 153 -14.83 -23.99 3.29
C LEU A 153 -16.31 -23.63 3.38
N ASP A 154 -16.80 -23.33 4.58
CA ASP A 154 -18.24 -23.15 4.82
C ASP A 154 -18.72 -21.74 4.46
N GLN A 155 -17.98 -20.70 4.88
CA GLN A 155 -18.45 -19.30 4.87
C GLN A 155 -17.31 -18.29 4.57
N PRO A 156 -16.56 -18.45 3.45
CA PRO A 156 -15.36 -17.63 3.16
C PRO A 156 -15.65 -16.13 3.12
N PHE A 157 -16.78 -15.73 2.51
CA PHE A 157 -17.18 -14.32 2.42
C PHE A 157 -17.39 -13.66 3.80
N GLN A 158 -17.92 -14.39 4.78
CA GLN A 158 -18.17 -13.85 6.12
C GLN A 158 -16.85 -13.67 6.88
N LEU A 159 -15.95 -14.65 6.75
CA LEU A 159 -14.62 -14.61 7.33
C LEU A 159 -13.79 -13.44 6.77
N LEU A 160 -13.70 -13.32 5.43
CA LEU A 160 -12.95 -12.25 4.78
C LEU A 160 -13.54 -10.86 5.07
N ARG A 161 -14.87 -10.73 5.10
CA ARG A 161 -15.53 -9.48 5.51
C ARG A 161 -15.23 -9.12 6.96
N TRP A 162 -15.24 -10.09 7.87
CA TRP A 162 -14.89 -9.86 9.28
C TRP A 162 -13.45 -9.39 9.43
N ILE A 163 -12.49 -10.06 8.78
CA ILE A 163 -11.06 -9.66 8.77
C ILE A 163 -10.90 -8.22 8.30
N ARG A 164 -11.53 -7.87 7.16
CA ARG A 164 -11.49 -6.50 6.61
C ARG A 164 -12.07 -5.48 7.57
N ARG A 165 -13.23 -5.78 8.16
CA ARG A 165 -13.89 -4.89 9.13
C ARG A 165 -12.97 -4.62 10.31
N ASP A 166 -12.34 -5.65 10.86
CA ASP A 166 -11.47 -5.50 12.03
C ASP A 166 -10.17 -4.76 11.67
N CYS A 167 -9.61 -4.94 10.47
CA CYS A 167 -8.51 -4.11 9.96
C CYS A 167 -8.91 -2.63 9.84
N MET A 168 -10.12 -2.33 9.33
CA MET A 168 -10.64 -0.96 9.28
C MET A 168 -10.88 -0.40 10.69
N THR A 169 -11.35 -1.22 11.65
CA THR A 169 -11.50 -0.83 13.06
C THR A 169 -10.15 -0.44 13.66
N ILE A 170 -9.08 -1.21 13.42
CA ILE A 170 -7.72 -0.89 13.88
C ILE A 170 -7.32 0.52 13.43
N TYR A 171 -7.58 0.88 12.17
CA TYR A 171 -7.28 2.22 11.65
C TYR A 171 -8.17 3.32 12.24
N GLY A 172 -9.45 3.04 12.47
CA GLY A 172 -10.35 3.97 13.15
C GLY A 172 -9.86 4.27 14.57
N VAL A 173 -9.57 3.22 15.34
CA VAL A 173 -9.05 3.33 16.71
C VAL A 173 -7.72 4.08 16.74
N ALA A 174 -6.77 3.75 15.86
CA ALA A 174 -5.50 4.47 15.76
C ALA A 174 -5.71 5.97 15.45
N SER A 175 -6.69 6.30 14.59
CA SER A 175 -6.95 7.68 14.18
C SER A 175 -7.58 8.53 15.29
N GLU A 176 -8.40 7.92 16.15
CA GLU A 176 -9.12 8.62 17.23
C GLU A 176 -8.33 8.69 18.54
N THR A 177 -7.50 7.68 18.84
CA THR A 177 -6.91 7.53 20.18
C THR A 177 -5.44 7.95 20.26
N MET A 178 -4.76 8.04 19.11
CA MET A 178 -3.33 8.39 19.08
C MET A 178 -3.11 9.88 18.79
N PRO A 179 -2.19 10.54 19.52
CA PRO A 179 -1.68 11.85 19.12
C PRO A 179 -1.06 11.80 17.72
N ARG A 180 -1.13 12.92 16.97
CA ARG A 180 -0.52 13.04 15.63
C ARG A 180 0.97 13.38 15.70
N ASP A 181 1.69 12.62 16.51
CA ASP A 181 3.14 12.69 16.69
C ASP A 181 3.87 11.66 15.82
N ASP A 182 5.18 11.51 16.02
CA ASP A 182 6.03 10.62 15.23
C ASP A 182 5.55 9.16 15.26
N VAL A 183 4.97 8.69 16.37
CA VAL A 183 4.46 7.31 16.53
C VAL A 183 3.35 7.06 15.51
N TRP A 184 2.34 7.92 15.49
CA TRP A 184 1.24 7.82 14.53
C TRP A 184 1.73 8.01 13.09
N ARG A 185 2.68 8.93 12.87
CA ARG A 185 3.21 9.25 11.53
C ARG A 185 3.92 8.09 10.87
N PHE A 186 4.75 7.32 11.60
CA PHE A 186 5.41 6.14 11.03
C PHE A 186 4.39 5.08 10.59
N MET A 187 3.39 4.80 11.44
CA MET A 187 2.32 3.86 11.09
C MET A 187 1.50 4.32 9.88
N ALA A 188 1.14 5.61 9.84
CA ALA A 188 0.41 6.20 8.72
C ALA A 188 1.25 6.17 7.42
N LEU A 189 2.54 6.48 7.50
CA LEU A 189 3.47 6.46 6.36
C LEU A 189 3.57 5.05 5.76
N GLY A 190 3.79 4.02 6.60
CA GLY A 190 3.83 2.64 6.13
C GLY A 190 2.54 2.23 5.42
N ARG A 191 1.39 2.48 6.05
CA ARG A 191 0.07 2.21 5.47
C ARG A 191 -0.13 2.86 4.09
N LEU A 192 0.23 4.14 3.95
CA LEU A 192 0.03 4.89 2.71
C LEU A 192 0.93 4.36 1.57
N LEU A 193 2.17 4.00 1.87
CA LEU A 193 3.08 3.41 0.87
C LEU A 193 2.63 2.02 0.44
N GLU A 194 2.21 1.16 1.38
CA GLU A 194 1.66 -0.16 1.05
C GLU A 194 0.45 -0.06 0.14
N ARG A 195 -0.48 0.86 0.46
CA ARG A 195 -1.68 1.10 -0.34
C ARG A 195 -1.37 1.59 -1.75
N ALA A 196 -0.42 2.52 -1.90
CA ALA A 196 -0.01 3.02 -3.20
C ALA A 196 0.57 1.89 -4.07
N GLU A 197 1.48 1.12 -3.52
CA GLU A 197 2.14 -0.01 -4.17
C GLU A 197 1.13 -1.09 -4.60
N MET A 198 0.23 -1.49 -3.69
CA MET A 198 -0.81 -2.48 -3.97
C MET A 198 -1.78 -2.02 -5.06
N THR A 199 -2.09 -0.72 -5.11
CA THR A 199 -2.95 -0.15 -6.15
C THR A 199 -2.26 -0.15 -7.51
N CYS A 200 -0.97 0.19 -7.58
CA CYS A 200 -0.18 0.09 -8.81
C CYS A 200 -0.17 -1.35 -9.36
N ARG A 201 0.15 -2.35 -8.51
CA ARG A 201 0.17 -3.77 -8.90
C ARG A 201 -1.19 -4.25 -9.40
N LEU A 202 -2.25 -3.85 -8.70
CA LEU A 202 -3.61 -4.22 -9.09
C LEU A 202 -3.97 -3.69 -10.48
N ILE A 203 -3.58 -2.47 -10.81
CA ILE A 203 -3.81 -1.89 -12.14
C ILE A 203 -2.94 -2.59 -13.18
N ASP A 204 -1.67 -2.81 -12.87
CA ASP A 204 -0.67 -3.30 -13.79
C ASP A 204 -1.00 -4.70 -14.34
N VAL A 205 -1.20 -5.66 -13.43
CA VAL A 205 -1.58 -7.05 -13.77
C VAL A 205 -2.85 -7.10 -14.61
N ARG A 206 -3.75 -6.14 -14.42
CA ARG A 206 -5.04 -6.08 -15.13
C ARG A 206 -4.89 -5.44 -16.50
N TYR A 207 -4.06 -4.41 -16.61
CA TYR A 207 -3.79 -3.75 -17.86
C TYR A 207 -2.96 -4.61 -18.82
N GLY A 208 -1.97 -5.35 -18.31
CA GLY A 208 -1.17 -6.28 -19.12
C GLY A 208 -2.00 -7.35 -19.86
N GLN A 209 -3.24 -7.60 -19.44
CA GLN A 209 -4.17 -8.49 -20.13
C GLN A 209 -4.93 -7.83 -21.30
N LEU A 210 -4.97 -6.49 -21.35
CA LEU A 210 -5.61 -5.72 -22.42
C LEU A 210 -4.66 -5.48 -23.60
N GLU A 211 -3.35 -5.57 -23.40
CA GLU A 211 -2.40 -5.44 -24.50
C GLU A 211 -2.60 -6.60 -25.50
N PRO A 212 -3.02 -6.30 -26.74
CA PRO A 212 -3.08 -7.33 -27.76
C PRO A 212 -1.66 -7.75 -28.08
N VAL A 213 -1.43 -9.07 -28.17
CA VAL A 213 -0.26 -9.67 -28.82
C VAL A 213 0.05 -8.86 -30.09
N VAL A 214 1.11 -8.04 -30.01
CA VAL A 214 1.67 -7.14 -31.02
C VAL A 214 0.85 -7.02 -32.32
N GLY A 215 0.12 -5.91 -32.50
CA GLY A 215 -0.37 -5.49 -33.83
C GLY A 215 -1.81 -4.96 -33.95
N ALA A 216 -2.61 -4.94 -32.89
CA ALA A 216 -3.96 -4.37 -32.95
C ALA A 216 -4.06 -3.07 -32.14
N SER A 217 -4.37 -1.96 -32.81
CA SER A 217 -4.69 -0.70 -32.12
C SER A 217 -6.03 -0.85 -31.39
N PRO A 218 -6.17 -0.44 -30.11
CA PRO A 218 -7.39 -0.61 -29.32
C PRO A 218 -8.65 0.03 -29.93
N ARG A 219 -8.48 0.97 -30.86
CA ARG A 219 -9.58 1.68 -31.54
C ARG A 219 -10.21 0.91 -32.72
N ALA A 220 -9.67 -0.26 -33.10
CA ALA A 220 -10.11 -1.00 -34.29
C ALA A 220 -11.10 -2.15 -34.01
N ALA A 221 -11.35 -2.53 -32.74
CA ALA A 221 -12.16 -3.69 -32.38
C ALA A 221 -13.67 -3.40 -32.21
N VAL A 222 -14.20 -2.32 -32.79
CA VAL A 222 -15.63 -1.97 -32.71
C VAL A 222 -16.34 -2.46 -33.98
N GLY A 223 -16.94 -3.65 -33.95
CA GLY A 223 -17.84 -4.04 -35.04
C GLY A 223 -18.30 -5.50 -35.19
N GLY A 224 -17.93 -6.45 -34.32
CA GLY A 224 -18.33 -7.86 -34.46
C GLY A 224 -18.93 -8.47 -33.20
N GLU A 225 -19.65 -9.59 -33.31
CA GLU A 225 -20.26 -10.33 -32.18
C GLU A 225 -19.23 -10.72 -31.10
N ALA A 226 -17.95 -10.90 -31.46
CA ALA A 226 -16.83 -11.09 -30.53
C ALA A 226 -16.51 -9.84 -29.68
N ALA A 227 -16.78 -8.62 -30.18
CA ALA A 227 -16.60 -7.36 -29.46
C ALA A 227 -17.66 -7.17 -28.36
N MET A 228 -18.87 -7.72 -28.51
CA MET A 228 -19.87 -7.71 -27.43
C MET A 228 -19.49 -8.63 -26.26
N GLY A 229 -18.78 -9.74 -26.53
CA GLY A 229 -18.24 -10.64 -25.51
C GLY A 229 -16.99 -10.06 -24.83
N ALA A 230 -16.12 -9.39 -25.59
CA ALA A 230 -14.94 -8.69 -25.07
C ALA A 230 -15.35 -7.52 -24.16
N GLY A 231 -16.24 -6.63 -24.61
CA GLY A 231 -16.66 -5.46 -23.81
C GLY A 231 -17.40 -5.81 -22.51
N ARG A 232 -18.12 -6.95 -22.45
CA ARG A 232 -18.70 -7.47 -21.20
C ARG A 232 -17.63 -8.03 -20.26
N THR A 233 -16.65 -8.74 -20.80
CA THR A 233 -15.54 -9.31 -20.02
C THR A 233 -14.72 -8.19 -19.37
N ASP A 234 -14.40 -7.14 -20.14
CA ASP A 234 -13.68 -5.96 -19.65
C ASP A 234 -14.46 -5.24 -18.55
N PHE A 235 -15.79 -5.14 -18.68
CA PHE A 235 -16.64 -4.54 -17.64
C PHE A 235 -16.54 -5.28 -16.29
N HIS A 236 -16.64 -6.61 -16.29
CA HIS A 236 -16.55 -7.41 -15.06
C HIS A 236 -15.15 -7.31 -14.44
N HIS A 237 -14.09 -7.37 -15.25
CA HIS A 237 -12.72 -7.26 -14.76
C HIS A 237 -12.45 -5.90 -14.11
N TRP A 238 -12.79 -4.79 -14.76
CA TRP A 238 -12.60 -3.45 -14.19
C TRP A 238 -13.50 -3.18 -12.99
N THR A 239 -14.70 -3.78 -12.96
CA THR A 239 -15.53 -3.81 -11.75
C THR A 239 -14.80 -4.51 -10.61
N SER A 240 -14.15 -5.66 -10.85
CA SER A 240 -13.37 -6.39 -9.85
C SER A 240 -12.15 -5.59 -9.39
N VAL A 241 -11.44 -4.90 -10.29
CA VAL A 241 -10.36 -3.96 -9.92
C VAL A 241 -10.87 -2.87 -8.96
N LEU A 242 -11.95 -2.19 -9.33
CA LEU A 242 -12.54 -1.16 -8.50
C LEU A 242 -13.05 -1.71 -7.15
N LYS A 243 -13.62 -2.93 -7.12
CA LYS A 243 -14.00 -3.58 -5.86
C LYS A 243 -12.78 -3.88 -4.99
N SER A 244 -11.70 -4.41 -5.59
CA SER A 244 -10.43 -4.70 -4.90
C SER A 244 -9.75 -3.44 -4.36
N ALA A 245 -9.93 -2.30 -5.02
CA ALA A 245 -9.47 -1.00 -4.54
C ALA A 245 -10.47 -0.25 -3.64
N SER A 246 -11.61 -0.86 -3.25
CA SER A 246 -12.69 -0.19 -2.50
C SER A 246 -13.21 1.11 -3.15
N ALA A 247 -13.15 1.18 -4.47
CA ALA A 247 -13.35 2.39 -5.27
C ALA A 247 -14.62 2.36 -6.13
N LEU A 248 -15.31 1.22 -6.25
CA LEU A 248 -16.42 1.02 -7.19
C LEU A 248 -17.55 2.04 -7.03
N GLU A 249 -18.01 2.28 -5.80
CA GLU A 249 -19.12 3.19 -5.51
C GLU A 249 -18.74 4.65 -5.77
N ALA A 250 -17.50 5.03 -5.43
CA ALA A 250 -16.97 6.36 -5.69
C ALA A 250 -16.83 6.60 -7.20
N TYR A 251 -16.28 5.62 -7.93
CA TYR A 251 -16.16 5.65 -9.38
C TYR A 251 -17.51 5.78 -10.06
N ARG A 252 -18.50 4.94 -9.70
CA ARG A 252 -19.86 5.01 -10.27
C ARG A 252 -20.53 6.36 -10.06
N ARG A 253 -20.29 7.00 -8.92
CA ARG A 253 -20.80 8.35 -8.63
C ARG A 253 -20.19 9.39 -9.57
N ARG A 254 -18.92 9.26 -9.91
CA ARG A 254 -18.17 10.20 -10.75
C ARG A 254 -18.38 9.99 -12.25
N TYR A 255 -18.43 8.74 -12.71
CA TYR A 255 -18.45 8.35 -14.13
C TYR A 255 -19.81 7.79 -14.61
N ARG A 256 -20.86 7.88 -13.79
CA ARG A 256 -22.25 7.50 -14.12
C ARG A 256 -22.40 6.11 -14.74
N SER A 257 -21.65 5.14 -14.22
CA SER A 257 -21.64 3.73 -14.63
C SER A 257 -21.04 3.42 -16.01
N SER A 258 -20.36 4.37 -16.68
CA SER A 258 -19.44 4.03 -17.77
C SER A 258 -18.23 3.28 -17.20
N MET A 259 -17.73 2.27 -17.91
CA MET A 259 -16.59 1.44 -17.48
C MET A 259 -15.54 1.46 -18.58
N ASP A 260 -14.98 2.64 -18.82
CA ASP A 260 -13.82 2.79 -19.71
C ASP A 260 -12.55 2.43 -18.91
N PRO A 261 -11.70 1.50 -19.41
CA PRO A 261 -10.42 1.20 -18.80
C PRO A 261 -9.58 2.44 -18.49
N ALA A 262 -9.58 3.43 -19.39
CA ALA A 262 -8.80 4.66 -19.22
C ALA A 262 -9.29 5.47 -18.02
N ASP A 263 -10.62 5.62 -17.88
CA ASP A 263 -11.24 6.33 -16.76
C ASP A 263 -10.94 5.63 -15.41
N VAL A 264 -10.91 4.29 -15.39
CA VAL A 264 -10.59 3.52 -14.17
C VAL A 264 -9.13 3.70 -13.77
N VAL A 265 -8.21 3.62 -14.73
CA VAL A 265 -6.78 3.87 -14.51
C VAL A 265 -6.57 5.30 -14.01
N GLU A 266 -7.16 6.30 -14.67
CA GLU A 266 -7.10 7.69 -14.25
C GLU A 266 -7.62 7.86 -12.82
N PHE A 267 -8.78 7.26 -12.51
CA PHE A 267 -9.39 7.38 -11.20
C PHE A 267 -8.56 6.75 -10.08
N LEU A 268 -7.93 5.60 -10.34
CA LEU A 268 -7.10 4.93 -9.33
C LEU A 268 -5.68 5.50 -9.24
N LEU A 269 -5.18 6.19 -10.26
CA LEU A 269 -3.85 6.81 -10.20
C LEU A 269 -3.90 8.26 -9.74
N LEU A 270 -4.83 9.06 -10.27
CA LEU A 270 -4.75 10.53 -10.27
C LEU A 270 -5.82 11.23 -9.42
N GLU A 271 -6.89 10.56 -9.00
CA GLU A 271 -7.98 11.22 -8.24
C GLU A 271 -7.52 11.68 -6.84
N PRO A 272 -7.37 12.99 -6.58
CA PRO A 272 -6.79 13.49 -5.32
C PRO A 272 -7.68 13.31 -4.10
N ASP A 273 -8.98 13.04 -4.28
CA ASP A 273 -9.93 12.89 -3.17
C ASP A 273 -10.30 11.42 -2.87
N LEU A 274 -9.75 10.46 -3.63
CA LEU A 274 -9.97 9.03 -3.42
C LEU A 274 -8.90 8.48 -2.46
N PRO A 275 -9.22 7.98 -1.26
CA PRO A 275 -8.22 7.50 -0.28
C PRO A 275 -7.34 6.34 -0.74
N ARG A 276 -7.72 5.71 -1.86
CA ARG A 276 -7.08 4.56 -2.49
C ARG A 276 -6.33 4.94 -3.76
N SER A 277 -6.46 6.17 -4.25
CA SER A 277 -5.66 6.56 -5.41
C SER A 277 -4.18 6.68 -5.04
N VAL A 278 -3.32 6.42 -6.01
CA VAL A 278 -1.87 6.51 -5.81
C VAL A 278 -1.47 7.95 -5.46
N VAL A 279 -2.01 8.96 -6.15
CA VAL A 279 -1.76 10.38 -5.84
C VAL A 279 -2.16 10.76 -4.42
N PHE A 280 -3.33 10.31 -3.94
CA PHE A 280 -3.77 10.60 -2.56
C PHE A 280 -2.76 10.00 -1.57
N CYS A 281 -2.38 8.75 -1.80
CA CYS A 281 -1.49 8.01 -0.90
C CYS A 281 -0.10 8.65 -0.83
N LEU A 282 0.51 8.96 -1.97
CA LEU A 282 1.84 9.57 -2.01
C LEU A 282 1.85 11.01 -1.49
N THR A 283 0.79 11.79 -1.74
CA THR A 283 0.63 13.13 -1.17
C THR A 283 0.49 13.06 0.35
N GLY A 284 -0.35 12.14 0.86
CA GLY A 284 -0.51 11.91 2.29
C GLY A 284 0.79 11.43 2.95
N ALA A 285 1.54 10.56 2.29
CA ALA A 285 2.83 10.05 2.74
C ALA A 285 3.86 11.18 2.83
N MET A 286 3.86 12.09 1.84
CA MET A 286 4.72 13.27 1.83
C MET A 286 4.49 14.16 3.06
N HIS A 287 3.22 14.44 3.39
CA HIS A 287 2.88 15.21 4.59
C HIS A 287 3.39 14.54 5.88
N GLN A 288 3.37 13.20 5.97
CA GLN A 288 3.91 12.52 7.15
C GLN A 288 5.43 12.62 7.21
N LEU A 289 6.10 12.39 6.07
CA LEU A 289 7.54 12.37 5.99
C LEU A 289 8.18 13.75 6.20
N GLU A 290 7.55 14.81 5.69
CA GLU A 290 7.99 16.20 5.94
C GLU A 290 7.88 16.55 7.42
N ALA A 291 6.80 16.14 8.09
CA ALA A 291 6.63 16.36 9.53
C ALA A 291 7.67 15.59 10.35
N LEU A 292 7.94 14.33 10.01
CA LEU A 292 8.99 13.51 10.64
C LEU A 292 10.39 14.11 10.43
N SER A 293 10.63 14.74 9.29
CA SER A 293 11.91 15.40 8.94
C SER A 293 12.05 16.81 9.53
N GLY A 294 11.06 17.29 10.29
CA GLY A 294 11.03 18.67 10.81
C GLY A 294 10.97 19.74 9.72
N GLY A 295 10.42 19.42 8.54
CA GLY A 295 10.29 20.30 7.38
C GLY A 295 11.56 20.51 6.56
N ALA A 296 12.68 19.86 6.92
CA ALA A 296 13.92 19.95 6.15
C ALA A 296 13.95 18.91 5.01
N PRO A 297 14.46 19.24 3.81
CA PRO A 297 14.61 18.26 2.74
C PRO A 297 15.59 17.14 3.10
N SER A 298 15.10 15.90 3.16
CA SER A 298 15.89 14.68 3.36
C SER A 298 16.00 13.86 2.06
N PRO A 299 16.87 12.83 1.99
CA PRO A 299 16.88 11.91 0.87
C PRO A 299 15.51 11.24 0.65
N ALA A 300 14.82 10.88 1.73
CA ALA A 300 13.49 10.26 1.67
C ALA A 300 12.45 11.26 1.14
N THR A 301 12.40 12.49 1.67
CA THR A 301 11.44 13.50 1.16
C THR A 301 11.70 13.88 -0.29
N ARG A 302 12.97 13.95 -0.72
CA ARG A 302 13.31 14.20 -2.13
C ARG A 302 12.85 13.09 -3.07
N ARG A 303 13.00 11.82 -2.67
CA ARG A 303 12.54 10.67 -3.47
C ARG A 303 11.02 10.66 -3.58
N LEU A 304 10.34 10.78 -2.44
CA LEU A 304 8.89 10.79 -2.41
C LEU A 304 8.31 11.98 -3.17
N GLY A 305 8.92 13.17 -3.04
CA GLY A 305 8.52 14.34 -3.81
C GLY A 305 8.65 14.16 -5.32
N ARG A 306 9.68 13.44 -5.80
CA ARG A 306 9.79 13.10 -7.22
C ARG A 306 8.66 12.17 -7.66
N ALA A 307 8.41 11.09 -6.90
CA ALA A 307 7.35 10.13 -7.20
C ALA A 307 5.95 10.76 -7.18
N THR A 308 5.68 11.61 -6.19
CA THR A 308 4.42 12.36 -6.12
C THR A 308 4.28 13.33 -7.28
N SER A 309 5.34 14.06 -7.63
CA SER A 309 5.31 15.05 -8.73
C SER A 309 5.14 14.41 -10.11
N SER A 310 5.66 13.18 -10.33
CA SER A 310 5.47 12.48 -11.60
C SER A 310 4.04 12.06 -11.88
N LEU A 311 3.19 12.00 -10.84
CA LEU A 311 1.76 11.73 -10.97
C LEU A 311 0.91 13.01 -10.92
N GLN A 312 1.18 13.93 -9.98
CA GLN A 312 0.32 15.10 -9.73
C GLN A 312 0.12 16.04 -10.93
N TYR A 313 1.09 16.10 -11.85
CA TYR A 313 1.08 17.04 -12.98
C TYR A 313 0.95 16.35 -14.34
N ARG A 314 0.60 15.06 -14.35
CA ARG A 314 0.54 14.26 -15.58
C ARG A 314 -0.90 14.07 -16.03
N ASP A 315 -1.12 14.11 -17.35
CA ASP A 315 -2.40 13.78 -17.95
C ASP A 315 -2.51 12.26 -18.16
N VAL A 316 -3.73 11.71 -18.13
CA VAL A 316 -3.93 10.27 -18.36
C VAL A 316 -3.45 9.85 -19.76
N THR A 317 -3.54 10.73 -20.75
CA THR A 317 -3.07 10.44 -22.12
C THR A 317 -1.56 10.23 -22.17
N ASP A 318 -0.79 11.05 -21.42
CA ASP A 318 0.66 10.90 -21.29
C ASP A 318 1.06 9.56 -20.63
N LEU A 319 0.19 8.99 -19.77
CA LEU A 319 0.45 7.68 -19.15
C LEU A 319 0.41 6.56 -20.18
N PHE A 320 -0.57 6.58 -21.07
CA PHE A 320 -0.71 5.56 -22.11
C PHE A 320 0.32 5.72 -23.22
N ASP A 321 0.73 6.95 -23.55
CA ASP A 321 1.74 7.21 -24.60
C ASP A 321 3.14 6.72 -24.22
N VAL A 322 3.48 6.71 -22.93
CA VAL A 322 4.77 6.22 -22.40
C VAL A 322 4.79 4.70 -22.20
N GLY A 323 3.61 4.07 -22.16
CA GLY A 323 3.43 2.68 -21.72
C GLY A 323 3.01 2.65 -20.25
N LEU A 324 1.81 2.13 -19.97
CA LEU A 324 1.26 2.13 -18.62
C LEU A 324 2.03 1.16 -17.71
N HIS A 325 2.43 0.00 -18.23
CA HIS A 325 3.19 -1.00 -17.48
C HIS A 325 4.53 -0.43 -17.01
N GLU A 326 5.33 0.13 -17.92
CA GLU A 326 6.62 0.76 -17.60
C GLU A 326 6.46 1.93 -16.62
N PHE A 327 5.36 2.68 -16.72
CA PHE A 327 5.07 3.74 -15.77
C PHE A 327 4.75 3.20 -14.37
N LEU A 328 3.89 2.19 -14.27
CA LEU A 328 3.49 1.59 -12.99
C LEU A 328 4.68 0.94 -12.30
N ASP A 329 5.53 0.22 -13.04
CA ASP A 329 6.79 -0.33 -12.53
C ASP A 329 7.71 0.78 -12.02
N GLY A 330 7.86 1.86 -12.77
CA GLY A 330 8.64 3.03 -12.33
C GLY A 330 8.11 3.65 -11.02
N VAL A 331 6.78 3.70 -10.83
CA VAL A 331 6.18 4.17 -9.56
C VAL A 331 6.44 3.18 -8.43
N GLN A 332 6.31 1.87 -8.68
CA GLN A 332 6.59 0.82 -7.69
C GLN A 332 8.05 0.88 -7.22
N ASP A 333 9.00 0.97 -8.14
CA ASP A 333 10.43 1.11 -7.84
C ASP A 333 10.70 2.34 -6.98
N GLN A 334 10.10 3.48 -7.33
CA GLN A 334 10.24 4.71 -6.57
C GLN A 334 9.66 4.59 -5.15
N VAL A 335 8.52 3.91 -4.97
CA VAL A 335 7.95 3.64 -3.64
C VAL A 335 8.89 2.73 -2.82
N GLY A 336 9.49 1.72 -3.46
CA GLY A 336 10.53 0.88 -2.86
C GLY A 336 11.75 1.69 -2.40
N GLU A 337 12.29 2.54 -3.28
CA GLU A 337 13.41 3.43 -2.94
C GLU A 337 13.07 4.41 -1.81
N VAL A 338 11.82 4.87 -1.72
CA VAL A 338 11.35 5.71 -0.61
C VAL A 338 11.37 4.92 0.69
N ALA A 339 10.86 3.69 0.69
CA ALA A 339 10.90 2.84 1.87
C ALA A 339 12.36 2.57 2.32
N ASP A 340 13.27 2.29 1.38
CA ASP A 340 14.70 2.11 1.66
C ASP A 340 15.32 3.39 2.24
N ALA A 341 14.94 4.56 1.72
CA ALA A 341 15.42 5.84 2.21
C ALA A 341 14.91 6.15 3.62
N VAL A 342 13.64 5.86 3.90
CA VAL A 342 13.06 5.95 5.24
C VAL A 342 13.79 5.01 6.19
N ALA A 343 14.06 3.78 5.77
CA ALA A 343 14.80 2.83 6.58
C ALA A 343 16.23 3.32 6.88
N ALA A 344 16.95 3.82 5.88
CA ALA A 344 18.29 4.35 6.07
C ALA A 344 18.34 5.61 6.96
N GLU A 345 17.28 6.43 6.93
CA GLU A 345 17.19 7.67 7.70
C GLU A 345 16.73 7.45 9.14
N PHE A 346 15.79 6.54 9.36
CA PHE A 346 15.10 6.38 10.64
C PHE A 346 15.32 5.01 11.31
N PHE A 347 15.68 3.94 10.60
CA PHE A 347 15.80 2.59 11.19
C PHE A 347 17.24 2.27 11.56
N ARG A 348 17.41 1.25 12.41
CA ARG A 348 18.71 0.90 13.00
C ARG A 348 19.33 -0.38 12.43
N HIS A 349 18.51 -1.34 11.98
CA HIS A 349 18.98 -2.66 11.56
C HIS A 349 18.79 -2.84 10.05
N GLN A 350 19.88 -2.94 9.30
CA GLN A 350 19.86 -3.54 7.96
C GLN A 350 20.86 -4.69 7.94
N PRO A 351 20.45 -5.90 7.50
CA PRO A 351 21.13 -6.55 6.42
C PRO A 351 20.56 -6.00 5.10
N THR A 352 21.42 -5.36 4.32
CA THR A 352 21.15 -4.95 2.94
C THR A 352 20.64 -6.18 2.16
N GLY A 353 19.37 -6.17 1.73
CA GLY A 353 18.77 -7.25 0.94
C GLY A 353 17.43 -7.82 1.43
N ALA A 354 16.97 -7.51 2.65
CA ALA A 354 15.75 -8.11 3.21
C ALA A 354 14.44 -7.40 2.83
N MET A 355 14.47 -6.15 2.36
CA MET A 355 13.25 -5.40 2.06
C MET A 355 12.58 -5.86 0.78
N HIS A 356 13.34 -6.19 -0.27
CA HIS A 356 12.79 -6.78 -1.48
C HIS A 356 12.14 -8.13 -1.17
N ALA A 357 12.80 -9.05 -0.45
CA ALA A 357 12.26 -10.39 -0.17
C ALA A 357 11.03 -10.43 0.76
N ILE A 358 10.73 -9.36 1.52
CA ILE A 358 9.55 -9.27 2.40
C ILE A 358 8.44 -8.39 1.78
N ALA A 359 8.78 -7.48 0.85
CA ALA A 359 7.81 -6.69 0.10
C ALA A 359 7.32 -7.37 -1.20
N THR A 360 8.16 -8.24 -1.79
CA THR A 360 7.89 -9.05 -2.99
C THR A 360 7.58 -10.52 -2.69
N GLY A 361 7.17 -10.82 -1.45
CA GLY A 361 6.69 -12.14 -1.05
C GLY A 361 5.62 -12.08 0.02
#